data_AF-A0A8S0H7Y3-F1
#
_entry.id   AF-A0A8S0H7Y3-F1
#
_cell.length_a   1.000
_cell.length_b   1.000
_cell.length_c   1.000
_cell.angle_alpha   90.00
_cell.angle_beta   90.00
_cell.angle_gamma   90.00
#
_symmetry.space_group_name_H-M   'P 1'
#
loop_
_entity.id
_entity.type
_entity.pdbx_description
1 polymer ?
#
loop_
_entity_poly.entity_id
_entity_poly.type
_entity_poly.pdbx_seq_one_letter_code
_entity_poly.pdbx_strand_id
1 'polypeptide(L)'
;MATACLDQGALIISDEIHAELCFDGRRHIPTASLSPEIARRTITLMSASKAYNIAGMKTCFAIIQDPATRLAFNNARAGMVDSVSPLGLEATLAALTHGGPWLQALLGYLQANRDYLLHAVQTRLPGIRMHAPQGTYLAWLDCSALGLDDPTPSSSSKPRSASAPAWNSETTAGSSCA
;
A
#
# COMPACT_ATOMS: atom_id res chain seq x y z
N MET A 1 -3.06 8.10 14.58
CA MET A 1 -2.22 6.94 14.23
C MET A 1 -0.76 7.18 14.55
N ALA A 2 -0.06 8.09 13.85
CA ALA A 2 1.38 8.30 14.05
C ALA A 2 1.77 8.60 15.50
N THR A 3 1.01 9.45 16.21
CA THR A 3 1.21 9.69 17.65
C THR A 3 1.12 8.42 18.49
N ALA A 4 0.14 7.55 18.24
CA ALA A 4 0.02 6.29 18.98
C ALA A 4 1.21 5.34 18.72
N CYS A 5 1.76 5.35 17.50
CA CYS A 5 3.00 4.61 17.21
C CYS A 5 4.21 5.20 17.96
N LEU A 6 4.30 6.53 18.08
CA LEU A 6 5.33 7.18 18.89
C LEU A 6 5.23 6.79 20.36
N ASP A 7 4.04 6.89 20.94
CA ASP A 7 3.77 6.60 22.35
C ASP A 7 4.13 5.16 22.72
N GLN A 8 3.94 4.22 21.78
CA GLN A 8 4.28 2.80 21.96
C GLN A 8 5.70 2.44 21.50
N GLY A 9 6.47 3.42 21.00
CA GLY A 9 7.81 3.17 20.46
C GLY A 9 7.82 2.27 19.22
N ALA A 10 6.70 2.14 18.50
CA ALA A 10 6.58 1.33 17.30
C ALA A 10 7.23 2.00 16.08
N LEU A 11 7.67 1.18 15.13
CA LEU A 11 8.04 1.64 13.78
C LEU A 11 6.78 1.82 12.92
N ILE A 12 6.81 2.79 12.03
CA ILE A 12 5.78 3.03 11.02
C ILE A 12 6.33 2.59 9.68
N ILE A 13 5.64 1.67 9.01
CA ILE A 13 5.89 1.32 7.60
C ILE A 13 4.75 1.96 6.81
N SER A 14 5.07 3.02 6.07
CA SER A 14 4.10 3.78 5.28
C SER A 14 4.22 3.34 3.83
N ASP A 15 3.27 2.54 3.35
CA ASP A 15 3.15 2.20 1.92
C ASP A 15 2.47 3.36 1.19
N GLU A 16 3.27 4.11 0.45
CA GLU A 16 2.86 5.31 -0.27
C GLU A 16 2.95 5.11 -1.80
N ILE A 17 2.79 3.87 -2.27
CA ILE A 17 2.90 3.50 -3.70
C ILE A 17 1.88 4.19 -4.61
N HIS A 18 0.81 4.75 -4.05
CA HIS A 18 -0.24 5.48 -4.78
C HIS A 18 -0.19 7.01 -4.56
N ALA A 19 0.87 7.54 -3.97
CA ALA A 19 0.99 8.95 -3.57
C ALA A 19 0.68 9.95 -4.70
N GLU A 20 1.05 9.64 -5.93
CA GLU A 20 0.87 10.51 -7.10
C GLU A 20 -0.56 10.49 -7.64
N LEU A 21 -1.38 9.52 -7.24
CA LEU A 21 -2.72 9.28 -7.80
C LEU A 21 -3.81 9.93 -6.95
N CYS A 22 -3.75 11.24 -6.75
CA CYS A 22 -4.76 12.00 -5.99
C CYS A 22 -5.74 12.75 -6.91
N PHE A 23 -7.02 12.78 -6.54
CA PHE A 23 -8.06 13.50 -7.29
C PHE A 23 -8.42 14.85 -6.67
N ASP A 24 -9.22 15.64 -7.38
CA ASP A 24 -9.83 16.89 -6.88
C ASP A 24 -8.80 17.95 -6.45
N GLY A 25 -7.62 17.94 -7.08
CA GLY A 25 -6.50 18.83 -6.73
C GLY A 25 -5.86 18.52 -5.37
N ARG A 26 -6.23 17.41 -4.71
CA ARG A 26 -5.61 16.98 -3.46
C ARG A 26 -4.16 16.62 -3.68
N ARG A 27 -3.39 16.72 -2.60
CA ARG A 27 -1.99 16.32 -2.55
C ARG A 27 -1.82 15.31 -1.43
N HIS A 28 -1.09 14.24 -1.72
CA HIS A 28 -0.65 13.30 -0.71
C HIS A 28 0.27 13.99 0.30
N ILE A 29 0.11 13.64 1.57
CA ILE A 29 0.95 14.13 2.67
C ILE A 29 1.74 12.93 3.19
N PRO A 30 3.05 12.82 2.88
CA PRO A 30 3.86 11.72 3.34
C PRO A 30 3.86 11.61 4.86
N THR A 31 3.76 10.40 5.41
CA THR A 31 3.72 10.20 6.87
C THR A 31 4.99 10.74 7.54
N ALA A 32 6.14 10.57 6.90
CA ALA A 32 7.42 11.08 7.37
C ALA A 32 7.54 12.62 7.34
N SER A 33 6.57 13.35 6.74
CA SER A 33 6.56 14.82 6.73
C SER A 33 5.85 15.45 7.93
N LEU A 34 5.14 14.64 8.74
CA LEU A 34 4.29 15.15 9.82
C LEU A 34 5.07 15.78 10.99
N SER A 35 6.22 15.22 11.36
CA SER A 35 7.15 15.81 12.32
C SER A 35 8.53 15.14 12.24
N PRO A 36 9.62 15.78 12.72
CA PRO A 36 10.93 15.14 12.77
C PRO A 36 10.96 13.85 13.61
N GLU A 37 10.12 13.75 14.65
CA GLU A 37 10.03 12.56 15.49
C GLU A 37 9.37 11.40 14.77
N ILE A 38 8.27 11.68 14.05
CA ILE A 38 7.59 10.69 13.20
C ILE A 38 8.53 10.25 12.06
N ALA A 39 9.23 11.19 11.44
CA ALA A 39 10.16 10.93 10.34
C ALA A 39 11.25 9.92 10.72
N ARG A 40 11.83 10.05 11.93
CA ARG A 40 12.85 9.12 12.44
C ARG A 40 12.34 7.70 12.66
N ARG A 41 11.03 7.51 12.83
CA ARG A 41 10.39 6.20 13.05
C ARG A 41 9.63 5.68 11.83
N THR A 42 9.72 6.36 10.68
CA THR A 42 8.97 6.01 9.47
C THR A 42 9.89 5.45 8.39
N ILE A 43 9.53 4.28 7.87
CA ILE A 43 10.01 3.74 6.60
C ILE A 43 8.92 4.02 5.56
N THR A 44 9.18 4.96 4.64
CA THR A 44 8.24 5.25 3.55
C THR A 44 8.61 4.41 2.32
N LEU A 45 7.68 3.63 1.80
CA LEU A 45 7.84 2.79 0.61
C LEU A 45 7.14 3.46 -0.58
N MET A 46 7.85 3.62 -1.70
CA MET A 46 7.33 4.29 -2.90
C MET A 46 7.82 3.60 -4.18
N SER A 47 7.14 3.88 -5.30
CA SER A 47 7.51 3.39 -6.62
C SER A 47 6.82 4.19 -7.73
N ALA A 48 7.46 4.31 -8.89
CA ALA A 48 6.81 4.83 -10.10
C ALA A 48 5.80 3.84 -10.73
N SER A 49 5.79 2.58 -10.29
CA SER A 49 5.05 1.49 -10.93
C SER A 49 3.56 1.74 -11.11
N LYS A 50 2.87 2.20 -10.06
CA LYS A 50 1.41 2.38 -10.08
C LYS A 50 1.02 3.66 -10.80
N ALA A 51 1.75 4.75 -10.56
CA ALA A 51 1.50 6.03 -11.20
C ALA A 51 1.69 5.95 -12.72
N TYR A 52 2.74 5.24 -13.19
CA TYR A 52 3.15 5.23 -14.60
C TYR A 52 2.90 3.90 -15.33
N ASN A 53 2.20 2.96 -14.71
CA ASN A 53 1.88 1.65 -15.28
C ASN A 53 3.12 0.84 -15.75
N ILE A 54 4.20 0.89 -14.97
CA ILE A 54 5.47 0.19 -15.25
C ILE A 54 5.78 -0.89 -14.22
N ALA A 55 4.76 -1.53 -13.63
CA ALA A 55 4.94 -2.56 -12.60
C ALA A 55 5.81 -3.75 -13.04
N GLY A 56 5.80 -4.08 -14.34
CA GLY A 56 6.67 -5.12 -14.90
C GLY A 56 8.18 -4.84 -14.77
N MET A 57 8.57 -3.58 -14.50
CA MET A 57 9.98 -3.19 -14.32
C MET A 57 10.55 -3.57 -12.95
N LYS A 58 9.68 -3.91 -11.97
CA LYS A 58 10.03 -4.40 -10.64
C LYS A 58 11.00 -3.49 -9.85
N THR A 59 10.77 -2.18 -9.90
CA THR A 59 11.57 -1.19 -9.15
C THR A 59 10.73 -0.40 -8.15
N CYS A 60 11.20 -0.34 -6.90
CA CYS A 60 10.67 0.50 -5.83
C CYS A 60 11.83 1.03 -4.99
N PHE A 61 11.54 1.97 -4.10
CA PHE A 61 12.54 2.55 -3.19
C PHE A 61 11.93 2.84 -1.82
N ALA A 62 12.80 2.84 -0.81
CA ALA A 62 12.45 3.18 0.56
C ALA A 62 13.14 4.49 0.96
N ILE A 63 12.40 5.41 1.57
CA ILE A 63 12.92 6.64 2.17
C ILE A 63 12.97 6.41 3.68
N ILE A 64 14.19 6.36 4.23
CA ILE A 64 14.46 6.08 5.64
C ILE A 64 15.46 7.12 6.15
N GLN A 65 15.01 8.03 7.00
CA GLN A 65 15.82 9.14 7.50
C GLN A 65 16.74 8.74 8.66
N ASP A 66 16.28 7.84 9.53
CA ASP A 66 17.07 7.37 10.66
C ASP A 66 18.15 6.36 10.22
N PRO A 67 19.45 6.63 10.47
CA PRO A 67 20.53 5.77 10.00
C PRO A 67 20.51 4.35 10.59
N ALA A 68 20.14 4.20 11.86
CA ALA A 68 20.10 2.90 12.52
C ALA A 68 18.98 2.02 11.94
N THR A 69 17.80 2.60 11.75
CA THR A 69 16.66 1.95 11.08
C THR A 69 17.00 1.59 9.65
N ARG A 70 17.67 2.48 8.90
CA ARG A 70 18.10 2.21 7.52
C ARG A 70 19.11 1.06 7.45
N LEU A 71 20.03 0.98 8.41
CA LEU A 71 20.98 -0.14 8.51
C LEU A 71 20.25 -1.46 8.80
N ALA A 72 19.36 -1.46 9.79
CA ALA A 72 18.55 -2.63 10.14
C ALA A 72 17.70 -3.11 8.94
N PHE A 73 17.08 -2.18 8.21
CA PHE A 73 16.32 -2.49 6.99
C PHE A 73 17.19 -3.12 5.90
N ASN A 74 18.39 -2.56 5.65
CA ASN A 74 19.33 -3.11 4.67
C ASN A 74 19.84 -4.51 5.05
N ASN A 75 20.10 -4.75 6.33
CA ASN A 75 20.49 -6.06 6.83
C ASN A 75 19.34 -7.07 6.68
N ALA A 76 18.11 -6.66 7.01
CA ALA A 76 16.94 -7.51 6.90
C ALA A 76 16.65 -7.89 5.44
N ARG A 77 16.84 -6.99 4.46
CA ARG A 77 16.60 -7.31 3.04
C ARG A 77 17.70 -8.14 2.38
N ALA A 78 18.89 -8.20 2.99
CA ALA A 78 20.02 -8.91 2.41
C ALA A 78 19.68 -10.38 2.16
N GLY A 79 19.96 -10.89 0.96
CA GLY A 79 19.61 -12.26 0.56
C GLY A 79 18.16 -12.48 0.10
N MET A 80 17.26 -11.50 0.27
CA MET A 80 15.89 -11.53 -0.29
C MET A 80 15.76 -10.67 -1.56
N VAL A 81 16.37 -9.48 -1.56
CA VAL A 81 16.33 -8.52 -2.67
C VAL A 81 17.75 -8.07 -2.96
N ASP A 82 18.39 -8.75 -3.89
CA ASP A 82 19.82 -8.60 -4.17
C ASP A 82 20.13 -7.33 -4.98
N SER A 83 19.49 -7.17 -6.15
CA SER A 83 19.70 -6.00 -7.01
C SER A 83 18.43 -5.57 -7.76
N VAL A 84 18.41 -4.31 -8.18
CA VAL A 84 17.37 -3.74 -9.04
C VAL A 84 17.84 -3.83 -10.49
N SER A 85 16.95 -4.21 -11.41
CA SER A 85 17.32 -4.29 -12.83
C SER A 85 17.72 -2.91 -13.38
N PRO A 86 18.77 -2.81 -14.23
CA PRO A 86 19.14 -1.54 -14.85
C PRO A 86 17.98 -0.91 -15.63
N LEU A 87 17.21 -1.72 -16.35
CA LEU A 87 16.03 -1.26 -17.07
C LEU A 87 14.99 -0.64 -16.14
N GLY A 88 14.78 -1.23 -14.96
CA GLY A 88 13.83 -0.70 -14.00
C GLY A 88 14.30 0.59 -13.31
N LEU A 89 15.62 0.78 -13.15
CA LEU A 89 16.19 2.06 -12.72
C LEU A 89 15.95 3.15 -13.77
N GLU A 90 16.28 2.87 -15.03
CA GLU A 90 16.08 3.83 -16.14
C GLU A 90 14.60 4.16 -16.35
N ALA A 91 13.71 3.16 -16.31
CA ALA A 91 12.28 3.39 -16.43
C ALA A 91 11.73 4.27 -15.30
N THR A 92 12.19 4.05 -14.06
CA THR A 92 11.79 4.86 -12.90
C THR A 92 12.31 6.28 -13.02
N LEU A 93 13.58 6.46 -13.42
CA LEU A 93 14.19 7.76 -13.64
C LEU A 93 13.44 8.55 -14.73
N ALA A 94 13.17 7.93 -15.87
CA ALA A 94 12.45 8.54 -16.98
C ALA A 94 11.03 8.94 -16.57
N ALA A 95 10.32 8.06 -15.85
CA ALA A 95 8.97 8.33 -15.36
C ALA A 95 8.92 9.54 -14.41
N LEU A 96 9.80 9.60 -13.42
CA LEU A 96 9.82 10.68 -12.43
C LEU A 96 10.36 12.00 -12.99
N THR A 97 11.25 11.96 -13.98
CA THR A 97 11.86 13.16 -14.57
C THR A 97 10.98 13.77 -15.67
N HIS A 98 10.38 12.93 -16.52
CA HIS A 98 9.71 13.37 -17.76
C HIS A 98 8.22 13.05 -17.81
N GLY A 99 7.71 12.17 -16.94
CA GLY A 99 6.34 11.69 -16.98
C GLY A 99 5.28 12.66 -16.43
N GLY A 100 5.67 13.80 -15.85
CA GLY A 100 4.76 14.76 -15.24
C GLY A 100 3.56 15.16 -16.10
N PRO A 101 3.76 15.63 -17.36
CA PRO A 101 2.64 16.00 -18.24
C PRO A 101 1.67 14.85 -18.54
N TRP A 102 2.20 13.64 -18.77
CA TRP A 102 1.37 12.45 -18.99
C TRP A 102 0.55 12.10 -17.74
N LEU A 103 1.17 12.15 -16.55
CA LEU A 103 0.50 11.86 -15.30
C LEU A 103 -0.64 12.84 -15.03
N GLN A 104 -0.45 14.14 -15.30
CA GLN A 104 -1.52 15.13 -15.14
C GLN A 104 -2.71 14.85 -16.06
N ALA A 105 -2.45 14.49 -17.32
CA ALA A 105 -3.50 14.10 -18.25
C ALA A 105 -4.23 12.82 -17.79
N LEU A 106 -3.48 11.83 -17.29
CA LEU A 106 -4.03 10.60 -16.73
C LEU A 106 -4.94 10.88 -15.52
N LEU A 107 -4.53 11.75 -14.60
CA LEU A 107 -5.34 12.09 -13.41
C LEU A 107 -6.69 12.68 -13.80
N GLY A 108 -6.72 13.58 -14.80
CA GLY A 108 -7.97 14.12 -15.33
C GLY A 108 -8.88 13.03 -15.91
N TYR A 109 -8.30 12.09 -16.65
CA TYR A 109 -9.04 10.96 -17.22
C TYR A 109 -9.59 10.01 -16.14
N LEU A 110 -8.76 9.64 -15.16
CA LEU A 110 -9.16 8.77 -14.06
C LEU A 110 -10.23 9.41 -13.17
N GLN A 111 -10.15 10.73 -12.94
CA GLN A 111 -11.17 11.46 -12.20
C GLN A 111 -12.51 11.44 -12.95
N ALA A 112 -12.51 11.67 -14.27
CA ALA A 112 -13.72 11.57 -15.08
C ALA A 112 -14.33 10.16 -15.04
N ASN A 113 -13.49 9.11 -15.08
CA ASN A 113 -13.96 7.73 -14.96
C ASN A 113 -14.55 7.43 -13.57
N ARG A 114 -13.93 7.93 -12.50
CA ARG A 114 -14.46 7.83 -11.14
C ARG A 114 -15.85 8.46 -11.06
N ASP A 115 -16.00 9.67 -11.57
CA ASP A 115 -17.26 10.43 -11.49
C ASP A 115 -18.36 9.74 -12.33
N TYR A 116 -18.01 9.23 -13.51
CA TYR A 116 -18.89 8.41 -14.33
C TYR A 116 -19.35 7.15 -13.58
N LEU A 117 -18.41 6.39 -12.99
CA LEU A 117 -18.73 5.15 -12.29
C LEU A 117 -19.61 5.41 -11.08
N LEU A 118 -19.31 6.46 -10.30
CA LEU A 118 -20.12 6.86 -9.15
C LEU A 118 -21.57 7.15 -9.56
N HIS A 119 -21.76 7.91 -10.64
CA HIS A 119 -23.09 8.20 -11.18
C HIS A 119 -23.79 6.94 -11.69
N ALA A 120 -23.07 6.05 -12.39
CA ALA A 120 -23.62 4.80 -12.89
C ALA A 120 -24.07 3.87 -11.76
N VAL A 121 -23.28 3.75 -10.68
CA VAL A 121 -23.66 2.95 -9.50
C VAL A 121 -24.94 3.52 -8.88
N GLN A 122 -24.99 4.83 -8.65
CA GLN A 122 -26.15 5.49 -8.02
C GLN A 122 -27.43 5.38 -8.85
N THR A 123 -27.34 5.41 -10.18
CA THR A 123 -28.51 5.50 -11.06
C THR A 123 -28.94 4.16 -11.67
N ARG A 124 -28.02 3.21 -11.81
CA ARG A 124 -28.25 1.97 -12.57
C ARG A 124 -28.13 0.70 -11.74
N LEU A 125 -27.51 0.76 -10.56
CA LEU A 125 -27.20 -0.42 -9.75
C LEU A 125 -27.89 -0.34 -8.37
N PRO A 126 -29.23 -0.51 -8.30
CA PRO A 126 -29.94 -0.48 -7.03
C PRO A 126 -29.40 -1.57 -6.09
N GLY A 127 -29.20 -1.22 -4.82
CA GLY A 127 -28.64 -2.13 -3.82
C GLY A 127 -27.10 -2.20 -3.79
N ILE A 128 -26.40 -1.54 -4.72
CA ILE A 128 -24.95 -1.36 -4.67
C ILE A 128 -24.62 0.06 -4.25
N ARG A 129 -23.64 0.22 -3.36
CA ARG A 129 -23.13 1.53 -2.93
C ARG A 129 -21.66 1.68 -3.29
N MET A 130 -21.24 2.91 -3.54
CA MET A 130 -19.84 3.26 -3.79
C MET A 130 -19.53 4.56 -3.08
N HIS A 131 -18.40 4.60 -2.37
CA HIS A 131 -17.83 5.86 -1.89
C HIS A 131 -16.92 6.44 -2.97
N ALA A 132 -16.98 7.76 -3.18
CA ALA A 132 -16.10 8.44 -4.11
C ALA A 132 -14.64 8.36 -3.61
N PRO A 133 -13.74 7.63 -4.30
CA PRO A 133 -12.35 7.55 -3.87
C PRO A 133 -11.67 8.91 -4.03
N GLN A 134 -10.81 9.26 -3.06
CA GLN A 134 -10.01 10.49 -3.07
C GLN A 134 -8.73 10.35 -3.91
N GLY A 135 -8.41 9.13 -4.34
CA GLY A 135 -7.24 8.80 -5.14
C GLY A 135 -7.26 7.33 -5.58
N THR A 136 -6.14 6.88 -6.14
CA THR A 136 -5.99 5.58 -6.83
C THR A 136 -6.89 5.46 -8.07
N TYR A 137 -6.81 4.33 -8.77
CA TYR A 137 -7.73 3.97 -9.87
C TYR A 137 -8.61 2.76 -9.51
N LEU A 138 -8.80 2.50 -8.22
CA LEU A 138 -9.60 1.39 -7.71
C LEU A 138 -10.92 1.91 -7.14
N ALA A 139 -12.02 1.20 -7.44
CA ALA A 139 -13.32 1.46 -6.87
C ALA A 139 -13.68 0.37 -5.87
N TRP A 140 -14.25 0.76 -4.73
CA TRP A 140 -14.78 -0.18 -3.73
C TRP A 140 -16.30 -0.15 -3.76
N LEU A 141 -16.90 -1.28 -4.10
CA LEU A 141 -18.34 -1.45 -4.19
C LEU A 141 -18.84 -2.22 -2.99
N ASP A 142 -19.77 -1.63 -2.25
CA ASP A 142 -20.51 -2.28 -1.18
C ASP A 142 -21.76 -2.95 -1.79
N CYS A 143 -21.73 -4.27 -1.79
CA CYS A 143 -22.79 -5.15 -2.30
C CYS A 143 -23.60 -5.79 -1.15
N SER A 144 -23.43 -5.36 0.10
CA SER A 144 -24.05 -5.99 1.27
C SER A 144 -25.59 -5.99 1.25
N ALA A 145 -26.21 -5.03 0.55
CA ALA A 145 -27.65 -4.94 0.44
C ALA A 145 -28.26 -5.84 -0.65
N LEU A 146 -27.45 -6.59 -1.40
CA LEU A 146 -27.93 -7.49 -2.46
C LEU A 146 -28.46 -8.82 -1.95
N GLY A 147 -28.26 -9.16 -0.67
CA GLY A 147 -28.69 -10.43 -0.10
C GLY A 147 -28.05 -11.66 -0.76
N LEU A 148 -26.84 -11.49 -1.31
CA LEU A 148 -26.07 -12.57 -1.90
C LEU A 148 -25.44 -13.43 -0.79
N ASP A 149 -25.42 -14.74 -1.01
CA ASP A 149 -24.65 -15.65 -0.17
C ASP A 149 -23.15 -15.31 -0.27
N ASP A 150 -22.44 -15.49 0.84
CA ASP A 150 -20.99 -15.29 0.87
C ASP A 150 -20.33 -16.29 -0.10
N PRO A 151 -19.66 -15.82 -1.17
CA PRO A 151 -19.01 -16.70 -2.14
C PRO A 151 -17.82 -17.45 -1.52
N THR A 152 -17.32 -16.98 -0.37
CA THR A 152 -16.39 -17.68 0.50
C THR A 152 -17.15 -18.17 1.73
N PRO A 153 -17.83 -19.34 1.68
CA PRO A 153 -18.51 -19.86 2.86
C PRO A 153 -17.50 -19.97 3.99
N SER A 154 -17.60 -19.09 4.98
CA SER A 154 -16.75 -19.15 6.15
C SER A 154 -17.02 -20.50 6.81
N SER A 155 -16.02 -21.39 6.84
CA SER A 155 -16.10 -22.67 7.56
C SER A 155 -16.05 -22.48 9.09
N SER A 156 -16.58 -21.36 9.59
CA SER A 156 -16.44 -20.92 10.98
C SER A 156 -17.79 -20.66 11.63
N SER A 157 -18.54 -21.74 11.84
CA SER A 157 -19.33 -21.92 13.07
C SER A 157 -18.42 -22.34 14.24
N LYS A 158 -17.23 -21.74 14.38
CA LYS A 158 -16.47 -21.86 15.62
C LYS A 158 -16.82 -20.66 16.50
N PRO A 159 -17.42 -20.88 17.69
CA PRO A 159 -17.66 -19.81 18.64
C PRO A 159 -16.32 -19.15 18.98
N ARG A 160 -16.33 -17.81 19.12
CA ARG A 160 -15.18 -17.03 19.61
C ARG A 160 -14.82 -17.52 21.02
N SER A 161 -13.93 -18.51 21.12
CA SER A 161 -13.31 -18.92 22.37
C SER A 161 -11.90 -18.36 22.45
N ALA A 162 -11.72 -17.46 23.43
CA ALA A 162 -10.53 -17.15 24.21
C ALA A 162 -9.13 -17.39 23.61
N SER A 163 -8.35 -16.29 23.55
CA SER A 163 -6.89 -16.19 23.72
C SER A 163 -6.02 -17.25 23.02
N ALA A 164 -5.37 -16.85 21.91
CA ALA A 164 -4.22 -17.58 21.38
C ALA A 164 -3.06 -17.56 22.41
N PRO A 165 -2.44 -18.70 22.75
CA PRO A 165 -1.25 -18.69 23.59
C PRO A 165 -0.02 -18.24 22.79
N ALA A 166 0.87 -17.56 23.50
CA ALA A 166 2.13 -17.03 23.01
C ALA A 166 2.99 -18.12 22.34
N TRP A 167 3.58 -17.78 21.19
CA TRP A 167 4.61 -18.58 20.55
C TRP A 167 5.90 -18.48 21.38
N ASN A 168 6.15 -19.49 22.21
CA ASN A 168 7.43 -19.68 22.88
C ASN A 168 8.28 -20.63 22.01
N SER A 169 9.38 -20.13 21.47
CA SER A 169 10.36 -20.93 20.74
C SER A 169 11.41 -21.48 21.70
N GLU A 170 11.17 -22.66 22.27
CA GLU A 170 12.23 -23.47 22.89
C GLU A 170 12.09 -24.95 22.50
N THR A 171 13.10 -25.41 21.75
CA THR A 171 13.67 -26.76 21.69
C THR A 171 12.77 -27.98 21.46
N THR A 172 13.01 -28.67 20.34
CA THR A 172 13.80 -29.92 20.40
C THR A 172 14.33 -30.32 19.02
N ALA A 173 15.63 -30.59 18.98
CA ALA A 173 16.32 -31.24 17.88
C ALA A 173 15.79 -32.67 17.67
N GLY A 174 15.70 -33.10 16.41
CA GLY A 174 15.28 -34.46 16.05
C GLY A 174 15.62 -34.76 14.59
N SER A 175 16.79 -35.36 14.41
CA SER A 175 17.35 -35.97 13.20
C SER A 175 16.39 -36.84 12.38
N SER A 176 16.50 -36.78 11.03
CA SER A 176 16.93 -37.93 10.22
C SER A 176 17.16 -37.55 8.75
N CYS A 177 18.27 -38.04 8.19
CA CYS A 177 18.60 -38.03 6.77
C CYS A 177 17.61 -38.83 5.91
N ALA A 178 17.34 -38.34 4.70
CA ALA A 178 17.59 -39.00 3.41
C ALA A 178 17.46 -37.96 2.31
#